data_AF-A0A7K0FT06-F1
#
_entry.id   AF-A0A7K0FT06-F1
#
_cell.length_a   1.000
_cell.length_b   1.000
_cell.length_c   1.000
_cell.angle_alpha   90.00
_cell.angle_beta   90.00
_cell.angle_gamma   90.00
#
_symmetry.space_group_name_H-M   'P 1'
#
loop_
_entity.id
_entity.type
_entity.pdbx_description
1 polymer ?
#
loop_
_entity_poly.entity_id
_entity_poly.type
_entity_poly.pdbx_seq_one_letter_code
_entity_poly.pdbx_strand_id
1 'polypeptide(L)' 'MRKLLAKIDHIRASGWVTLDLKEDHPLYELNGKRCQVESMAKPDIKCRVSVLIDSEKVDFTIDDLY' A
#
# COMPACT_ATOMS: atom_id res chain seq x y z
N MET A 1 -6.54 -16.54 -2.62
CA MET A 1 -7.65 -15.58 -2.37
C MET A 1 -7.80 -15.16 -0.91
N ARG A 2 -7.88 -16.07 0.09
CA ARG A 2 -8.05 -15.66 1.51
C ARG A 2 -6.98 -14.69 2.05
N LYS A 3 -5.71 -14.88 1.67
CA LYS A 3 -4.60 -14.04 2.14
C LYS A 3 -4.66 -12.59 1.62
N LEU A 4 -5.08 -12.40 0.37
CA LEU A 4 -5.17 -11.07 -0.26
C LEU A 4 -6.25 -10.22 0.41
N LEU A 5 -7.45 -10.79 0.57
CA LEU A 5 -8.57 -10.12 1.23
C LEU A 5 -8.27 -9.84 2.70
N ALA A 6 -7.65 -10.80 3.41
CA ALA A 6 -7.23 -10.58 4.80
C ALA A 6 -6.22 -9.43 4.93
N LYS A 7 -5.28 -9.30 3.99
CA LYS A 7 -4.32 -8.19 3.95
C LYS A 7 -5.01 -6.85 3.70
N ILE A 8 -5.92 -6.81 2.71
CA ILE A 8 -6.76 -5.64 2.40
C ILE A 8 -7.55 -5.19 3.64
N ASP A 9 -8.20 -6.14 4.33
CA ASP A 9 -8.97 -5.86 5.54
C ASP A 9 -8.08 -5.39 6.69
N HIS A 10 -6.88 -5.96 6.83
CA HIS A 10 -5.90 -5.51 7.82
C HIS A 10 -5.43 -4.08 7.57
N ILE A 11 -5.11 -3.73 6.32
CA ILE A 11 -4.71 -2.39 5.91
C ILE A 11 -5.84 -1.39 6.18
N ARG A 12 -7.10 -1.74 5.87
CA ARG A 12 -8.27 -0.91 6.20
C ARG A 12 -8.45 -0.71 7.69
N ALA A 13 -8.31 -1.77 8.48
CA ALA A 13 -8.48 -1.71 9.92
C ALA A 13 -7.36 -0.90 10.58
N SER A 14 -6.12 -1.03 10.10
CA SER A 14 -4.99 -0.28 10.65
C SER A 14 -4.97 1.17 10.19
N GLY A 15 -5.34 1.48 8.95
CA GLY A 15 -5.16 2.82 8.34
C GLY A 15 -3.69 3.17 8.03
N TRP A 16 -2.77 2.21 8.17
CA TRP A 16 -1.35 2.37 7.93
C TRP A 16 -0.82 1.17 7.16
N VAL A 17 0.24 1.38 6.39
CA VAL A 17 0.91 0.33 5.63
C VAL A 17 2.40 0.60 5.54
N THR A 18 3.20 -0.45 5.41
CA THR A 18 4.64 -0.33 5.17
C THR A 18 4.90 -0.55 3.69
N LEU A 19 5.72 0.32 3.08
CA LEU A 19 6.14 0.15 1.69
C LEU A 19 7.11 -1.04 1.59
N ASP A 20 6.84 -1.95 0.66
CA ASP A 20 7.68 -3.11 0.33
C ASP A 20 8.00 -3.07 -1.17
N LEU A 21 8.86 -2.12 -1.52
CA LEU A 21 9.19 -1.78 -2.90
C LEU A 21 10.40 -2.59 -3.38
N LYS A 22 10.41 -2.93 -4.66
CA LYS A 22 11.57 -3.57 -5.31
C LYS A 22 12.61 -2.53 -5.71
N GLU A 23 13.87 -2.96 -5.83
CA GLU A 23 15.02 -2.09 -6.14
C GLU A 23 14.87 -1.30 -7.45
N ASP A 24 14.05 -1.79 -8.40
CA ASP A 24 13.74 -1.14 -9.67
C ASP A 24 12.62 -0.09 -9.56
N HIS A 25 11.98 0.05 -8.39
CA HIS A 25 10.89 0.99 -8.19
C HIS A 25 11.41 2.44 -8.07
N PRO A 26 10.78 3.43 -8.75
CA PRO A 26 11.22 4.83 -8.70
C PRO A 26 11.29 5.43 -7.29
N LEU A 27 10.50 4.89 -6.37
CA LEU A 27 10.41 5.30 -4.97
C LEU A 27 11.09 4.33 -4.01
N TYR A 28 12.00 3.46 -4.50
CA TYR A 28 12.66 2.45 -3.66
C TYR A 28 13.37 3.05 -2.43
N GLU A 29 13.79 4.31 -2.48
CA GLU A 29 14.33 5.03 -1.31
C GLU A 29 13.36 5.11 -0.12
N LEU A 30 12.06 4.97 -0.37
CA LEU A 30 11.00 4.94 0.64
C LEU A 30 10.65 3.53 1.09
N ASN A 31 11.34 2.50 0.58
CA ASN A 31 11.13 1.12 1.00
C ASN A 31 11.31 0.96 2.51
N GLY A 32 10.41 0.21 3.16
CA GLY A 32 10.36 0.06 4.62
C GLY A 32 9.75 1.25 5.38
N LYS A 33 9.40 2.35 4.71
CA LYS A 33 8.72 3.48 5.34
C LYS A 33 7.26 3.13 5.61
N ARG A 34 6.79 3.51 6.80
CA ARG A 34 5.38 3.39 7.17
C ARG A 34 4.62 4.64 6.73
N CYS A 35 3.58 4.45 5.92
CA CYS A 35 2.77 5.51 5.35
C CYS A 35 1.31 5.38 5.80
N GLN A 36 0.63 6.52 5.91
CA GLN A 36 -0.79 6.55 6.21
C GLN A 36 -1.58 6.24 4.95
N VAL A 37 -2.53 5.31 5.05
CA VAL A 37 -3.43 4.98 3.95
C VAL A 37 -4.49 6.06 3.89
N GLU A 38 -4.61 6.71 2.75
CA GLU A 38 -5.60 7.74 2.54
C GLU A 38 -6.87 7.16 1.92
N SER A 39 -6.71 6.32 0.89
CA SER A 39 -7.84 5.64 0.26
C SER A 39 -7.41 4.31 -0.33
N MET A 40 -8.40 3.45 -0.57
CA MET A 40 -8.14 2.15 -1.19
C MET A 40 -9.27 1.83 -2.17
N ALA A 41 -8.88 1.34 -3.34
CA ALA A 41 -9.80 0.89 -4.36
C ALA A 41 -10.65 -0.30 -3.90
N LYS A 42 -11.62 -0.68 -4.73
CA LYS A 42 -12.43 -1.87 -4.45
C LYS A 42 -11.50 -3.09 -4.35
N PRO A 43 -11.73 -3.98 -3.35
CA PRO A 43 -10.95 -5.19 -3.19
C PRO A 43 -11.05 -6.04 -4.47
N ASP A 44 -9.95 -6.14 -5.18
CA ASP A 44 -9.78 -6.97 -6.38
C ASP A 44 -8.31 -7.38 -6.48
N ILE A 45 -7.99 -8.28 -7.41
CA ILE A 45 -6.62 -8.75 -7.68
C ILE A 45 -5.65 -7.59 -7.94
N LYS A 46 -6.15 -6.46 -8.46
CA LYS A 46 -5.39 -5.22 -8.72
C LYS A 46 -5.79 -4.08 -7.80
N CYS A 47 -6.07 -4.38 -6.53
CA CYS A 47 -6.45 -3.37 -5.55
C CYS A 47 -5.32 -2.33 -5.39
N ARG A 48 -5.62 -1.08 -5.74
CA ARG A 48 -4.74 0.07 -5.54
C ARG A 48 -4.95 0.68 -4.16
N VAL A 49 -3.87 1.03 -3.49
CA VAL A 49 -3.85 1.70 -2.20
C VAL A 49 -3.15 3.04 -2.38
N SER A 50 -3.87 4.11 -2.12
CA SER A 50 -3.30 5.45 -2.13
C SER A 50 -2.80 5.77 -0.72
N VAL A 51 -1.52 6.09 -0.61
CA VAL A 51 -0.88 6.50 0.64
C VAL A 51 -0.42 7.95 0.55
N LEU A 52 -0.35 8.61 1.70
CA LEU A 52 0.12 9.98 1.79
C LEU A 52 1.64 10.00 2.03
N ILE A 53 2.39 10.64 1.13
CA ILE A 53 3.84 10.85 1.21
C ILE A 53 4.09 12.33 0.98
N ASP A 54 4.67 13.02 1.95
CA ASP A 54 4.99 14.46 1.87
C ASP A 54 3.81 15.33 1.39
N SER A 55 2.61 15.01 1.89
CA SER A 55 1.33 15.63 1.53
C SER A 55 0.84 15.37 0.10
N GLU A 56 1.55 14.54 -0.67
CA GLU A 56 1.11 14.03 -1.96
C GLU A 56 0.49 12.64 -1.83
N LYS A 57 -0.45 12.34 -2.73
CA LYS A 57 -1.09 11.03 -2.82
C LYS A 57 -0.33 10.19 -3.82
N VAL A 58 0.15 9.04 -3.37
CA VAL A 58 0.87 8.09 -4.22
C VAL A 58 0.13 6.77 -4.23
N ASP A 59 -0.16 6.27 -5.43
CA ASP A 59 -0.83 5.00 -5.63
C ASP A 59 0.19 3.85 -5.65
N PHE A 60 -0.04 2.85 -4.81
CA PHE A 60 0.70 1.59 -4.77
C PHE A 60 -0.23 0.41 -5.03
N THR A 61 0.33 -0.71 -5.49
CA THR A 61 -0.41 -1.98 -5.53
C THR A 61 -0.26 -2.72 -4.20
N ILE A 62 -1.16 -3.67 -3.91
CA ILE A 62 -1.05 -4.46 -2.67
C ILE A 62 0.22 -5.31 -2.58
N ASP A 63 0.85 -5.58 -3.73
CA ASP A 63 2.11 -6.32 -3.81
C ASP A 63 3.31 -5.46 -3.42
N ASP A 64 3.19 -4.14 -3.51
CA ASP A 64 4.22 -3.14 -3.15
C ASP A 64 4.16 -2.75 -1.66
N LEU A 65 3.37 -3.47 -0.88
CA LEU A 65 2.99 -3.12 0.48
C LEU A 65 3.16 -4.33 1.38
N TYR A 66 3.45 -4.13 2.66
CA TYR A 66 3.51 -5.18 3.69
C TYR A 66 2.34 -5.07 4.66
#